data_AF-A0A355YJV7-F1
#
_entry.id   AF-A0A355YJV7-F1
#
_cell.length_a   1.000
_cell.length_b   1.000
_cell.length_c   1.000
_cell.angle_alpha   90.00
_cell.angle_beta   90.00
_cell.angle_gamma   90.00
#
_symmetry.space_group_name_H-M   'P 1'
#
loop_
_entity.id
_entity.type
_entity.pdbx_description
1 polymer ?
#
loop_
_entity_poly.entity_id
_entity_poly.type
_entity_poly.pdbx_seq_one_letter_code
_entity_poly.pdbx_strand_id
1 'polypeptide(L)' 'MDLHEECGVFGVISPQATDVAGAVYYGLYALQHRGQESCGIVINDDGVFSSHKDLGLVSEVFTADTLSRLPAG' A
#
# COMPACT_ATOMS: atom_id res chain seq x y z
N MET A 1 7.06 20.81 20.65
CA MET A 1 6.89 20.89 19.19
C MET A 1 6.22 19.59 18.84
N ASP A 2 4.89 19.58 18.81
CA ASP A 2 4.15 18.37 18.51
C ASP A 2 4.39 18.04 17.03
N LEU A 3 4.98 16.88 16.79
CA LEU A 3 5.12 16.33 15.46
C LEU A 3 3.69 15.95 15.04
N HIS A 4 3.02 16.80 14.25
CA HIS A 4 1.76 16.40 13.61
C HIS A 4 2.09 15.30 12.61
N GLU A 5 1.94 14.05 13.02
CA GLU A 5 1.93 12.90 12.12
C GLU A 5 0.63 12.97 11.30
N GLU A 6 0.78 13.34 10.03
CA GLU A 6 -0.31 13.32 9.06
C GLU A 6 -0.15 12.09 8.18
N CYS A 7 -1.16 11.23 8.11
CA CYS A 7 -1.08 9.98 7.35
C CYS A 7 -0.66 10.22 5.87
N GLY A 8 0.16 9.32 5.33
CA GLY A 8 0.53 9.32 3.91
C GLY A 8 -0.48 8.56 3.05
N VAL A 9 -0.78 9.08 1.86
CA VAL A 9 -1.59 8.39 0.84
C VAL A 9 -0.82 8.36 -0.47
N PHE A 10 -0.87 7.22 -1.16
CA PHE A 10 -0.27 7.01 -2.48
C PHE A 10 -1.21 6.15 -3.33
N GLY A 11 -1.29 6.44 -4.63
CA GLY A 11 -2.17 5.74 -5.56
C GLY A 11 -1.56 5.66 -6.95
N VAL A 12 -1.82 4.57 -7.64
CA VAL A 12 -1.36 4.29 -9.01
C VAL A 12 -2.56 3.85 -9.83
N ILE A 13 -2.62 4.30 -11.08
CA ILE A 13 -3.58 3.83 -12.07
C ILE A 13 -2.81 3.53 -13.36
N SER A 14 -3.15 2.41 -13.99
CA SER A 14 -2.56 1.99 -15.25
C SER A 14 -3.67 1.57 -16.22
N PRO A 15 -3.57 1.90 -17.52
CA PRO A 15 -4.48 1.38 -18.53
C PRO A 15 -4.20 -0.09 -18.90
N GLN A 16 -3.09 -0.66 -18.42
CA GLN A 16 -2.70 -2.06 -18.65
C GLN A 16 -2.42 -2.74 -17.31
N ALA A 17 -2.68 -4.06 -17.25
CA ALA A 17 -2.27 -4.89 -16.13
C ALA A 17 -0.75 -4.78 -15.91
N THR A 18 -0.38 -4.25 -14.74
CA THR A 18 1.01 -3.96 -14.34
C THR A 18 1.14 -4.21 -12.84
N ASP A 19 2.36 -4.29 -12.29
CA ASP A 19 2.53 -4.47 -10.84
C ASP A 19 2.21 -3.17 -10.05
N VAL A 20 0.92 -2.81 -9.99
CA VAL A 20 0.45 -1.63 -9.27
C VAL A 20 0.57 -1.82 -7.75
N ALA A 21 0.48 -3.06 -7.26
CA ALA A 21 0.65 -3.39 -5.85
C ALA A 21 2.10 -3.10 -5.39
N GLY A 22 3.10 -3.52 -6.17
CA GLY A 22 4.51 -3.21 -5.91
C GLY A 22 4.80 -1.71 -5.99
N ALA A 23 4.24 -1.02 -6.98
CA ALA A 23 4.39 0.43 -7.10
C ALA A 23 3.80 1.17 -5.87
N VAL A 24 2.61 0.76 -5.42
CA VAL A 24 1.98 1.32 -4.21
C VAL A 24 2.78 1.00 -2.96
N TYR A 25 3.29 -0.23 -2.82
CA TYR A 25 4.18 -0.61 -1.72
C TYR A 25 5.38 0.32 -1.60
N TYR A 26 6.12 0.57 -2.69
CA TYR A 26 7.28 1.46 -2.65
C TYR A 26 6.90 2.92 -2.38
N GLY A 27 5.75 3.37 -2.90
CA GLY A 27 5.20 4.69 -2.58
C GLY A 27 4.90 4.86 -1.10
N LEU A 28 4.21 3.89 -0.49
CA LEU A 28 3.91 3.88 0.94
C LEU A 28 5.18 3.76 1.79
N TYR A 29 6.13 2.93 1.38
CA TYR A 29 7.42 2.79 2.05
C TYR A 29 8.18 4.12 2.09
N ALA A 30 8.20 4.87 0.97
CA ALA A 30 8.80 6.20 0.94
C ALA A 30 8.07 7.21 1.86
N LEU A 31 6.77 7.03 2.05
CA LEU A 31 5.94 7.84 2.94
C LEU A 31 5.88 7.33 4.39
N GLN A 32 6.61 6.28 4.77
CA GLN A 32 6.52 5.67 6.11
C GLN A 32 6.77 6.66 7.26
N HIS A 33 7.57 7.69 7.03
CA HIS A 33 7.85 8.75 8.01
C HIS A 33 6.61 9.60 8.37
N ARG A 34 5.48 9.43 7.66
CA ARG A 34 4.20 10.10 7.89
C ARG A 34 3.23 9.33 8.79
N GLY A 35 3.55 8.08 9.11
CA GLY A 35 2.75 7.27 10.03
C GLY A 35 3.31 5.86 10.13
N GLN A 36 3.47 5.36 11.35
CA GLN A 36 4.13 4.07 11.64
C GLN A 36 3.22 3.07 12.37
N GLU A 37 1.98 3.47 12.68
CA GLU A 37 1.04 2.66 13.47
C GLU A 37 0.33 1.60 12.64
N SER A 38 -0.01 1.91 11.38
CA SER A 38 -0.73 1.01 10.48
C SER A 38 -0.52 1.39 9.01
N CYS A 39 -0.81 0.45 8.11
CA CYS A 39 -0.83 0.71 6.68
C CYS A 39 -1.81 -0.22 5.95
N GLY A 40 -2.14 0.12 4.71
CA GLY A 40 -3.09 -0.66 3.91
C GLY A 40 -2.96 -0.39 2.41
N ILE A 41 -3.26 -1.41 1.62
CA ILE A 41 -3.33 -1.35 0.15
C ILE A 41 -4.69 -1.91 -0.27
N VAL A 42 -5.35 -1.21 -1.19
CA VAL A 42 -6.55 -1.67 -1.87
C VAL A 42 -6.29 -1.63 -3.37
N ILE A 43 -6.53 -2.75 -4.05
CA ILE A 43 -6.42 -2.86 -5.50
C ILE A 43 -7.83 -3.05 -6.08
N ASN A 44 -8.12 -2.33 -7.16
CA ASN A 44 -9.28 -2.59 -8.01
C ASN A 44 -8.79 -3.40 -9.22
N ASP A 45 -9.41 -4.55 -9.45
CA ASP A 45 -9.15 -5.42 -10.60
C ASP A 45 -10.50 -5.62 -11.31
N ASP A 46 -10.70 -4.91 -12.42
CA ASP A 46 -11.95 -4.88 -13.19
C ASP A 46 -13.22 -4.69 -12.35
N GLY A 47 -13.18 -3.75 -11.40
CA GLY A 47 -14.31 -3.44 -10.52
C GLY A 47 -14.39 -4.30 -9.25
N VAL A 48 -13.54 -5.33 -9.12
CA VAL A 48 -13.42 -6.15 -7.92
C VAL A 48 -12.34 -5.56 -7.02
N PHE A 49 -12.72 -5.17 -5.81
CA PHE A 49 -11.78 -4.61 -4.84
C PHE A 49 -11.23 -5.68 -3.91
N SER A 50 -9.90 -5.75 -3.81
CA SER A 50 -9.18 -6.57 -2.84
C SER A 50 -8.35 -5.67 -1.92
N SER A 51 -8.45 -5.89 -0.61
CA SER A 51 -7.77 -5.05 0.39
C SER A 51 -6.97 -5.88 1.38
N HIS A 52 -5.79 -5.40 1.74
CA HIS A 52 -5.06 -5.88 2.90
C HIS A 52 -4.58 -4.68 3.73
N LYS A 53 -4.75 -4.77 5.05
CA LYS A 53 -4.32 -3.76 6.02
C LYS A 53 -4.01 -4.42 7.34
N ASP A 54 -3.04 -3.89 8.05
CA ASP A 54 -2.70 -4.33 9.40
C ASP A 54 -1.97 -3.21 10.16
N LEU A 55 -1.74 -3.44 11.45
CA LEU A 55 -0.89 -2.60 12.28
C LEU A 55 0.59 -2.85 11.95
N GLY A 56 1.41 -1.82 12.13
CA GLY A 56 2.86 -1.88 11.93
C GLY A 56 3.36 -1.25 10.63
N LEU A 57 4.65 -1.47 10.36
CA LEU A 57 5.36 -0.86 9.24
C LEU A 57 4.97 -1.50 7.90
N VAL A 58 5.09 -0.74 6.81
CA VAL A 58 4.79 -1.17 5.44
C VAL A 58 5.53 -2.47 5.09
N SER A 59 6.81 -2.60 5.46
CA SER A 59 7.61 -3.80 5.20
C SER A 59 7.23 -5.01 6.06
N GLU A 60 6.59 -4.79 7.20
CA GLU A 60 6.12 -5.85 8.09
C GLU A 60 4.77 -6.39 7.63
N VAL A 61 3.86 -5.49 7.26
CA VAL A 61 2.52 -5.83 6.76
C VAL A 61 2.58 -6.44 5.36
N PHE A 62 3.35 -5.84 4.45
CA PHE A 62 3.45 -6.24 3.05
C PHE A 62 4.74 -7.00 2.74
N THR A 63 4.80 -8.24 3.22
CA THR A 63 5.85 -9.20 2.83
C THR A 63 5.71 -9.61 1.36
N ALA A 64 6.73 -10.24 0.78
CA ALA A 64 6.67 -10.79 -0.58
C ALA A 64 5.47 -11.75 -0.77
N ASP A 65 5.18 -12.56 0.24
CA ASP A 65 4.04 -13.47 0.28
C ASP A 65 2.70 -12.70 0.32
N THR A 66 2.57 -11.69 1.18
CA THR A 66 1.38 -10.82 1.21
C THR A 66 1.14 -10.09 -0.11
N LEU A 67 2.19 -9.50 -0.69
CA LEU A 67 2.10 -8.78 -1.97
C LEU A 67 1.69 -9.73 -3.11
N SER A 68 2.22 -10.95 -3.14
CA SER A 68 1.87 -11.95 -4.16
C SER A 68 0.41 -12.41 -4.13
N ARG A 69 -0.30 -12.17 -3.03
CA ARG A 69 -1.74 -12.47 -2.90
C ARG A 69 -2.64 -11.34 -3.39
N LEU A 70 -2.10 -10.13 -3.58
CA LEU A 70 -2.87 -9.02 -4.12
C LEU A 70 -3.05 -9.22 -5.64
N PRO A 71 -4.21 -8.85 -6.20
CA PRO A 71 -4.41 -8.91 -7.64
C PRO A 71 -3.51 -7.91 -8.36
N ALA A 72 -3.29 -8.14 -9.65
CA ALA A 72 -2.43 -7.30 -10.48
C ALA A 72 -3.08 -5.96 -10.85
N GLY A 73 -4.40 -5.81 -10.67
CA GLY A 73 -5.16 -4.62 -11.02
C GLY A 73 -5.51 -4.52 -12.49
#